data_AF-A0A956YL58-F1
#
_entry.id   AF-A0A956YL58-F1
#
_cell.length_a   1.000
_cell.length_b   1.000
_cell.length_c   1.000
_cell.angle_alpha   90.00
_cell.angle_beta   90.00
_cell.angle_gamma   90.00
#
_symmetry.space_group_name_H-M   'P 1'
#
loop_
_entity.id
_entity.type
_entity.pdbx_description
1 polymer ?
#
loop_
_entity_poly.entity_id
_entity_poly.type
_entity_poly.pdbx_seq_one_letter_code
_entity_poly.pdbx_strand_id
1 'polypeptide(L)'
;MQANKTVLASLSSCYQLLLYAYPSQFRQEYGVGMAQVFRDEVRLLLHEGQTAVLLQFLLQSIFDLAKTAVIEQVEALFNLTLTGGPMSYHDTVQALSENPQELEQLYQDALKAGQQKAFEQAIDDAHKNAPGNLLLAGWFHRLHFAAQQAKRFIIEWPWVVPLGLLNGLLFWWLTDTNNDQLMMQVMGGPSAPQNYLPIIFLLGAPFTALFILIYFTRAGQKDWRVTAVAAAIPLLASAYAYFLYDRTGIRPFQEQYLTLAPIHLPILAWVSVGLFFLIRHRDAHNRLRFLLKSIEVIVVGGIFAGTWFAFSGITAGLFNALNVQFSDGLMRLLFGGGLGFVVVLAPAIIYNPLLPPTEQSFSHSFYRLISAVMQALLPLTFLVLLIYIAFIPANFRAPFENRDVLIIYNVMLFAIVGLLVGATILRPEDSASERDRWLRRLIVGVTILTLVVSLYALAAIIFRTVNDRLTPNRLSFIGWNVINIGLLALLLLMQWRARGGQWVEGLYRTFSVGTAVYAIWSLMIILIIPWLFGVNQGEIEALPDSIQRVVFAEPSPVLLKCFNSPHIYLLDGGEKRWVEDIETFNARGYVWDDVSFVSCTDLATVPDGTPIPADAGPPPQPE
;
A
#
# COMPACT_ATOMS: atom_id res chain seq x y z
N MET A 1 -64.59 -11.46 9.75
CA MET A 1 -64.75 -11.22 8.30
C MET A 1 -64.78 -9.74 7.91
N GLN A 2 -65.50 -8.87 8.63
CA GLN A 2 -65.62 -7.44 8.27
C GLN A 2 -64.32 -6.64 8.50
N ALA A 3 -63.57 -6.92 9.58
CA ALA A 3 -62.28 -6.30 9.86
C ALA A 3 -61.21 -6.55 8.76
N ASN A 4 -61.08 -7.79 8.27
CA ASN A 4 -60.08 -8.13 7.23
C ASN A 4 -60.39 -7.46 5.89
N LYS A 5 -61.67 -7.21 5.58
CA LYS A 5 -62.06 -6.46 4.37
C LYS A 5 -61.62 -4.99 4.47
N THR A 6 -61.78 -4.37 5.63
CA THR A 6 -61.34 -2.99 5.87
C THR A 6 -59.82 -2.87 5.78
N VAL A 7 -59.08 -3.81 6.38
CA VAL A 7 -57.61 -3.84 6.34
C VAL A 7 -57.09 -4.03 4.91
N LEU A 8 -57.66 -4.97 4.14
CA LEU A 8 -57.29 -5.19 2.74
C LEU A 8 -57.51 -3.92 1.89
N ALA A 9 -58.64 -3.23 2.09
CA ALA A 9 -58.95 -2.00 1.38
C ALA A 9 -57.96 -0.88 1.72
N SER A 10 -57.64 -0.69 3.00
CA SER A 10 -56.65 0.32 3.44
C SER A 10 -55.25 0.04 2.90
N LEU A 11 -54.77 -1.20 2.97
CA LEU A 11 -53.44 -1.58 2.46
C LEU A 11 -53.36 -1.44 0.93
N SER A 12 -54.42 -1.84 0.21
CA SER A 12 -54.48 -1.71 -1.26
C SER A 12 -54.45 -0.24 -1.70
N SER A 13 -55.19 0.64 -1.03
CA SER A 13 -55.19 2.07 -1.33
C SER A 13 -53.84 2.71 -1.01
N CYS A 14 -53.19 2.30 0.08
CA CYS A 14 -51.85 2.77 0.43
C CYS A 14 -50.82 2.36 -0.64
N TYR A 15 -50.85 1.10 -1.08
CA TYR A 15 -49.95 0.61 -2.12
C TYR A 15 -50.17 1.31 -3.47
N GLN A 16 -51.43 1.57 -3.85
CA GLN A 16 -51.74 2.36 -5.05
C GLN A 16 -51.18 3.79 -4.98
N LEU A 17 -51.16 4.39 -3.79
CA LEU A 17 -50.54 5.70 -3.60
C LEU A 17 -49.01 5.62 -3.74
N LEU A 18 -48.39 4.56 -3.23
CA LEU A 18 -46.95 4.32 -3.34
C LEU A 18 -46.50 4.11 -4.80
N LEU A 19 -47.36 3.57 -5.68
CA LEU A 19 -47.05 3.43 -7.11
C LEU A 19 -46.83 4.78 -7.82
N TYR A 20 -47.21 5.92 -7.22
CA TYR A 20 -46.86 7.24 -7.75
C TYR A 20 -45.37 7.58 -7.65
N ALA A 21 -44.59 6.82 -6.88
CA ALA A 21 -43.14 6.95 -6.86
C ALA A 21 -42.49 6.56 -8.21
N TYR A 22 -43.16 5.74 -9.02
CA TYR A 22 -42.67 5.34 -10.35
C TYR A 22 -42.92 6.43 -11.41
N PRO A 23 -42.08 6.48 -12.46
CA PRO A 23 -42.33 7.30 -13.64
C PRO A 23 -43.70 7.02 -14.28
N SER A 24 -44.26 8.03 -14.96
CA SER A 24 -45.61 7.94 -15.54
C SER A 24 -45.77 6.82 -16.57
N GLN A 25 -44.75 6.58 -17.41
CA GLN A 25 -44.75 5.50 -18.41
C GLN A 25 -44.75 4.12 -17.76
N PHE A 26 -43.83 3.87 -16.83
CA PHE A 26 -43.73 2.60 -16.10
C PHE A 26 -45.04 2.29 -15.35
N ARG A 27 -45.63 3.29 -14.71
CA ARG A 27 -46.91 3.15 -14.00
C ARG A 27 -48.07 2.78 -14.94
N GLN A 28 -48.08 3.29 -16.17
CA GLN A 28 -49.12 2.96 -17.16
C GLN A 28 -49.02 1.51 -17.63
N GLU A 29 -47.80 0.99 -17.78
CA GLU A 29 -47.56 -0.36 -18.30
C GLU A 29 -47.69 -1.44 -17.21
N TYR A 30 -47.10 -1.22 -16.03
CA TYR A 30 -46.97 -2.25 -14.99
C TYR A 30 -47.80 -1.99 -13.73
N GLY A 31 -48.26 -0.75 -13.50
CA GLY A 31 -48.88 -0.33 -12.23
C GLY A 31 -50.16 -1.09 -11.89
N VAL A 32 -50.98 -1.43 -12.90
CA VAL A 32 -52.23 -2.19 -12.70
C VAL A 32 -51.93 -3.63 -12.26
N GLY A 33 -50.96 -4.29 -12.91
CA GLY A 33 -50.54 -5.65 -12.56
C GLY A 33 -49.94 -5.74 -11.17
N MET A 34 -49.06 -4.80 -10.81
CA MET A 34 -48.45 -4.74 -9.48
C MET A 34 -49.48 -4.56 -8.36
N ALA A 35 -50.46 -3.66 -8.56
CA ALA A 35 -51.52 -3.43 -7.59
C ALA A 35 -52.42 -4.68 -7.42
N GLN A 36 -52.61 -5.46 -8.48
CA GLN A 36 -53.41 -6.68 -8.44
C GLN A 36 -52.68 -7.80 -7.68
N VAL A 37 -51.41 -8.05 -7.99
CA VAL A 37 -50.59 -9.06 -7.30
C VAL A 37 -50.48 -8.74 -5.80
N PHE A 38 -50.21 -7.48 -5.45
CA PHE A 38 -50.16 -7.06 -4.05
C PHE A 38 -51.50 -7.31 -3.32
N ARG A 39 -52.62 -7.00 -3.97
CA ARG A 39 -53.96 -7.20 -3.38
C ARG A 39 -54.27 -8.69 -3.18
N ASP A 40 -53.91 -9.54 -4.14
CA ASP A 40 -54.19 -10.97 -4.07
C ASP A 40 -53.35 -11.64 -2.98
N GLU A 41 -52.08 -11.25 -2.84
CA GLU A 41 -51.19 -11.77 -1.80
C GLU A 41 -51.61 -11.33 -0.39
N VAL A 42 -51.96 -10.05 -0.21
CA VAL A 42 -52.48 -9.53 1.07
C VAL A 42 -53.80 -10.21 1.44
N ARG A 43 -54.67 -10.50 0.46
CA ARG A 43 -55.92 -11.23 0.70
C ARG A 43 -55.66 -12.65 1.18
N LEU A 44 -54.69 -13.35 0.59
CA LEU A 44 -54.30 -14.71 0.95
C LEU A 44 -53.73 -14.75 2.38
N LEU A 45 -52.79 -13.86 2.70
CA LEU A 45 -52.16 -13.78 4.02
C LEU A 45 -53.15 -13.36 5.13
N LEU A 46 -54.13 -12.51 4.82
CA LEU A 46 -55.22 -12.17 5.75
C LEU A 46 -56.23 -13.32 5.94
N HIS A 47 -56.31 -14.27 5.00
CA HIS A 47 -57.16 -15.45 5.12
C HIS A 47 -56.51 -16.53 5.99
N GLU A 48 -55.19 -16.71 5.87
CA GLU A 48 -54.41 -17.68 6.64
C GLU A 48 -54.14 -17.25 8.10
N GLY A 49 -54.35 -15.97 8.43
CA GLY A 49 -54.24 -15.47 9.81
C GLY A 49 -52.80 -15.28 10.31
N GLN A 50 -51.81 -15.28 9.42
CA GLN A 50 -50.39 -15.19 9.76
C GLN A 50 -49.91 -13.72 9.80
N THR A 51 -50.08 -13.07 10.95
CA THR A 51 -49.75 -11.64 11.12
C THR A 51 -48.26 -11.32 10.95
N ALA A 52 -47.36 -12.21 11.37
CA ALA A 52 -45.91 -12.01 11.23
C ALA A 52 -45.44 -12.04 9.77
N VAL A 53 -45.98 -12.99 8.98
CA VAL A 53 -45.66 -13.13 7.55
C VAL A 53 -46.24 -11.98 6.75
N LEU A 54 -47.45 -11.51 7.10
CA LEU A 54 -48.02 -10.30 6.51
C LEU A 54 -47.15 -9.06 6.77
N LEU A 55 -46.64 -8.90 8.00
CA LEU A 55 -45.77 -7.76 8.33
C LEU A 55 -44.45 -7.81 7.54
N GLN A 56 -43.85 -9.00 7.44
CA GLN A 56 -42.65 -9.22 6.64
C GLN A 56 -42.89 -8.91 5.15
N PHE A 57 -43.99 -9.40 4.58
CA PHE A 57 -44.38 -9.14 3.20
C PHE A 57 -44.58 -7.64 2.92
N LEU A 58 -45.23 -6.91 3.84
CA LEU A 58 -45.43 -5.47 3.69
C LEU A 58 -44.11 -4.70 3.71
N LEU A 59 -43.19 -5.05 4.62
CA LEU A 59 -41.86 -4.43 4.68
C LEU A 59 -41.05 -4.72 3.42
N GLN A 60 -41.09 -5.95 2.93
CA GLN A 60 -40.40 -6.34 1.70
C GLN A 60 -40.99 -5.64 0.47
N SER A 61 -42.31 -5.54 0.38
CA SER A 61 -43.00 -4.83 -0.70
C SER A 61 -42.63 -3.35 -0.75
N ILE A 62 -42.48 -2.69 0.40
CA ILE A 62 -42.05 -1.27 0.47
C ILE A 62 -40.59 -1.14 0.06
N PHE A 63 -39.72 -2.04 0.51
CA PHE A 63 -38.30 -2.02 0.15
C PHE A 63 -38.07 -2.27 -1.34
N ASP A 64 -38.73 -3.29 -1.90
CA ASP A 64 -38.67 -3.61 -3.33
C ASP A 64 -39.23 -2.46 -4.18
N LEU A 65 -40.32 -1.84 -3.73
CA LEU A 65 -40.88 -0.66 -4.38
C LEU A 65 -39.91 0.51 -4.35
N ALA A 66 -39.29 0.82 -3.21
CA ALA A 66 -38.33 1.92 -3.09
C ALA A 66 -37.09 1.70 -3.97
N LYS A 67 -36.53 0.49 -3.96
CA LYS A 67 -35.38 0.12 -4.79
C LYS A 67 -35.70 0.25 -6.27
N THR A 68 -36.82 -0.30 -6.71
CA THR A 68 -37.21 -0.32 -8.13
C THR A 68 -37.61 1.08 -8.59
N ALA A 69 -38.37 1.83 -7.79
CA ALA A 69 -38.72 3.21 -8.12
C ALA A 69 -37.50 4.11 -8.29
N VAL A 70 -36.45 3.96 -7.47
CA VAL A 70 -35.19 4.71 -7.64
C VAL A 70 -34.49 4.33 -8.94
N ILE A 71 -34.42 3.05 -9.29
CA ILE A 71 -33.81 2.58 -10.54
C ILE A 71 -34.56 3.18 -11.75
N GLU A 72 -35.89 3.05 -11.77
CA GLU A 72 -36.73 3.53 -12.87
C GLU A 72 -36.75 5.07 -12.97
N GLN A 73 -36.72 5.78 -11.84
CA GLN A 73 -36.62 7.25 -11.85
C GLN A 73 -35.27 7.71 -12.37
N VAL A 74 -34.18 7.04 -11.98
CA VAL A 74 -32.84 7.32 -12.51
C VAL A 74 -32.81 7.06 -14.01
N GLU A 75 -33.36 5.95 -14.47
CA GLU A 75 -33.44 5.59 -15.89
C GLU A 75 -34.30 6.57 -16.70
N ALA A 76 -35.44 7.01 -16.16
CA ALA A 76 -36.27 8.07 -16.75
C ALA A 76 -35.56 9.43 -16.77
N LEU A 77 -34.82 9.79 -15.72
CA LEU A 77 -34.06 11.04 -15.62
C LEU A 77 -32.91 11.09 -16.65
N PHE A 78 -32.25 9.96 -16.89
CA PHE A 78 -31.20 9.84 -17.91
C PHE A 78 -31.78 9.79 -19.34
N ASN A 79 -32.94 9.15 -19.55
CA ASN A 79 -33.63 9.12 -20.85
C ASN A 79 -34.21 10.49 -21.26
N LEU A 80 -34.46 11.42 -20.32
CA LEU A 80 -34.99 12.77 -20.61
C LEU A 80 -33.99 13.74 -21.24
N THR A 81 -32.71 13.38 -21.38
CA THR A 81 -31.68 14.25 -22.01
C THR A 81 -31.57 14.13 -23.53
N LEU A 82 -32.43 13.35 -24.19
CA LEU A 82 -32.42 13.17 -25.64
C LEU A 82 -33.80 13.40 -26.27
N THR A 83 -34.30 14.65 -26.24
CA THR A 83 -35.35 15.07 -27.18
C THR A 83 -34.73 15.38 -28.54
N GLY A 84 -34.45 14.30 -29.25
CA GLY A 84 -34.10 14.25 -30.67
C GLY A 84 -34.27 12.80 -31.07
N GLY A 85 -35.48 12.46 -31.54
CA GLY A 85 -35.93 11.07 -31.64
C GLY A 85 -34.95 10.16 -32.38
N PRO A 86 -34.50 9.06 -31.76
CA PRO A 86 -33.75 8.02 -32.46
C PRO A 86 -34.72 6.91 -32.93
N MET A 87 -34.45 6.33 -34.10
CA MET A 87 -34.95 4.98 -34.38
C MET A 87 -34.44 4.04 -33.28
N SER A 88 -35.26 3.07 -32.88
CA SER A 88 -34.87 2.08 -31.88
C SER A 88 -33.61 1.32 -32.33
N TYR A 89 -32.75 0.93 -31.39
CA TYR A 89 -31.62 0.04 -31.71
C TYR A 89 -32.10 -1.25 -32.39
N HIS A 90 -33.32 -1.72 -32.10
CA HIS A 90 -33.93 -2.86 -32.78
C HIS A 90 -34.04 -2.65 -34.30
N ASP A 91 -34.58 -1.51 -34.74
CA ASP A 91 -34.75 -1.22 -36.17
C ASP A 91 -33.39 -1.07 -36.87
N THR A 92 -32.45 -0.40 -36.20
CA THR A 92 -31.12 -0.09 -36.74
C THR A 92 -30.25 -1.35 -36.84
N VAL A 93 -30.28 -2.22 -35.81
CA VAL A 93 -29.57 -3.51 -35.81
C VAL A 93 -30.13 -4.43 -36.90
N GLN A 94 -31.45 -4.44 -37.10
CA GLN A 94 -32.08 -5.25 -38.13
C GLN A 94 -31.73 -4.75 -39.54
N ALA A 95 -31.71 -3.43 -39.76
CA ALA A 95 -31.30 -2.81 -41.01
C ALA A 95 -29.81 -3.06 -41.34
N LEU A 96 -28.96 -3.12 -40.32
CA LEU A 96 -27.51 -3.34 -40.45
C LEU A 96 -27.09 -4.82 -40.32
N SER A 97 -28.05 -5.74 -40.34
CA SER A 97 -27.81 -7.17 -40.10
C SER A 97 -26.92 -7.87 -41.14
N GLU A 98 -26.63 -7.22 -42.27
CA GLU A 98 -25.69 -7.69 -43.29
C GLU A 98 -24.43 -6.83 -43.41
N ASN A 99 -24.32 -5.73 -42.66
CA ASN A 99 -23.19 -4.81 -42.73
C ASN A 99 -22.34 -4.86 -41.44
N PRO A 100 -21.27 -5.69 -41.41
CA PRO A 100 -20.47 -5.89 -40.20
C PRO A 100 -19.75 -4.62 -39.73
N GLN A 101 -19.36 -3.74 -40.64
CA GLN A 101 -18.61 -2.53 -40.30
C GLN A 101 -19.50 -1.49 -39.62
N GLU A 102 -20.68 -1.24 -40.16
CA GLU A 102 -21.63 -0.29 -39.60
C GLU A 102 -22.26 -0.80 -38.29
N LEU A 103 -22.47 -2.11 -38.17
CA LEU A 103 -22.94 -2.72 -36.92
C LEU A 103 -21.91 -2.60 -35.79
N GLU A 104 -20.60 -2.73 -36.09
CA GLU A 104 -19.54 -2.45 -35.11
C GLU A 104 -19.48 -0.96 -34.75
N GLN A 105 -19.64 -0.04 -35.70
CA GLN A 105 -19.69 1.39 -35.39
C GLN A 105 -20.87 1.73 -34.48
N LEU A 106 -22.05 1.17 -34.75
CA LEU A 106 -23.24 1.33 -33.90
C LEU A 106 -22.98 0.83 -32.48
N TYR A 107 -22.29 -0.31 -32.32
CA TYR A 107 -21.88 -0.81 -31.01
C TYR A 107 -20.90 0.14 -30.30
N GLN A 108 -19.90 0.67 -31.00
CA GLN A 108 -18.93 1.62 -30.43
C GLN A 108 -19.60 2.92 -30.00
N ASP A 109 -20.61 3.38 -30.73
CA ASP A 109 -21.35 4.58 -30.37
C ASP A 109 -22.32 4.32 -29.21
N ALA A 110 -22.96 3.14 -29.17
CA ALA A 110 -23.72 2.69 -28.01
C ALA A 110 -22.84 2.60 -26.74
N LEU A 111 -21.59 2.14 -26.87
CA LEU A 111 -20.62 2.13 -25.76
C LEU A 111 -20.28 3.54 -25.27
N LYS A 112 -19.99 4.48 -26.17
CA LYS A 112 -19.72 5.88 -25.81
C LYS A 112 -20.92 6.55 -25.15
N ALA A 113 -22.12 6.20 -25.60
CA ALA A 113 -23.39 6.71 -25.05
C ALA A 113 -23.83 6.00 -23.76
N GLY A 114 -23.13 4.95 -23.31
CA GLY A 114 -23.54 4.14 -22.15
C GLY A 114 -24.77 3.26 -22.39
N GLN A 115 -25.20 3.09 -23.64
CA GLN A 115 -26.42 2.36 -24.05
C GLN A 115 -26.15 0.90 -24.44
N GLN A 116 -25.07 0.32 -23.92
CA GLN A 116 -24.64 -1.03 -24.27
C GLN A 116 -25.74 -2.08 -24.06
N LYS A 117 -26.52 -1.99 -22.96
CA LYS A 117 -27.61 -2.94 -22.68
C LYS A 117 -28.74 -2.90 -23.71
N ALA A 118 -29.07 -1.72 -24.22
CA ALA A 118 -30.12 -1.56 -25.23
C ALA A 118 -29.68 -2.18 -26.57
N PHE A 119 -28.40 -2.03 -26.93
CA PHE A 119 -27.82 -2.71 -28.09
C PHE A 119 -27.76 -4.23 -27.91
N GLU A 120 -27.36 -4.71 -26.72
CA GLU A 120 -27.35 -6.15 -26.39
C GLU A 120 -28.74 -6.77 -26.53
N GLN A 121 -29.78 -6.13 -25.99
CA GLN A 121 -31.16 -6.57 -26.13
C GLN A 121 -31.62 -6.56 -27.60
N ALA A 122 -31.27 -5.54 -28.36
CA ALA A 122 -31.58 -5.47 -29.79
C ALA A 122 -30.93 -6.61 -30.59
N ILE A 123 -29.68 -6.98 -30.27
CA ILE A 123 -29.00 -8.14 -30.88
C ILE A 123 -29.65 -9.45 -30.47
N ASP A 124 -30.00 -9.61 -29.19
CA ASP A 124 -30.67 -10.83 -28.69
C ASP A 124 -32.01 -11.06 -29.41
N ASP A 125 -32.80 -10.00 -29.58
CA ASP A 125 -34.09 -10.09 -30.26
C ASP A 125 -33.94 -10.24 -31.78
N ALA A 126 -33.00 -9.53 -32.40
CA ALA A 126 -32.70 -9.68 -33.83
C ALA A 126 -32.20 -11.10 -34.17
N HIS A 127 -31.39 -11.71 -33.29
CA HIS A 127 -30.94 -13.08 -33.46
C HIS A 127 -32.08 -14.09 -33.33
N LYS A 128 -33.02 -13.89 -32.39
CA LYS A 128 -34.24 -14.74 -32.28
C LYS A 128 -35.10 -14.67 -33.55
N ASN A 129 -35.23 -13.48 -34.14
CA ASN A 129 -36.06 -13.25 -35.32
C ASN A 129 -35.39 -13.73 -36.62
N ALA A 130 -34.06 -13.74 -36.68
CA ALA A 130 -33.28 -14.18 -37.84
C ALA A 130 -32.13 -15.13 -37.44
N PRO A 131 -32.42 -16.35 -36.95
CA PRO A 131 -31.41 -17.26 -36.42
C PRO A 131 -30.40 -17.75 -37.47
N GLY A 132 -30.75 -17.68 -38.76
CA GLY A 132 -29.86 -18.04 -39.87
C GLY A 132 -28.82 -16.97 -40.25
N ASN A 133 -28.92 -15.76 -39.71
CA ASN A 133 -27.95 -14.70 -40.00
C ASN A 133 -26.67 -14.88 -39.16
N LEU A 134 -25.58 -15.22 -39.83
CA LEU A 134 -24.28 -15.50 -39.21
C LEU A 134 -23.67 -14.29 -38.50
N LEU A 135 -23.91 -13.07 -38.97
CA LEU A 135 -23.40 -11.85 -38.34
C LEU A 135 -24.09 -11.61 -36.99
N LEU A 136 -25.42 -11.70 -36.96
CA LEU A 136 -26.20 -11.57 -35.72
C LEU A 136 -25.90 -12.70 -34.74
N ALA A 137 -25.73 -13.94 -35.22
CA ALA A 137 -25.31 -15.07 -34.39
C ALA A 137 -23.90 -14.87 -33.80
N GLY A 138 -22.96 -14.36 -34.60
CA GLY A 138 -21.61 -14.02 -34.14
C GLY A 138 -21.61 -12.94 -33.06
N TRP A 139 -22.43 -11.89 -33.23
CA TRP A 139 -22.62 -10.84 -32.23
C TRP A 139 -23.30 -11.33 -30.96
N PHE A 140 -24.38 -12.11 -31.09
CA PHE A 140 -25.07 -12.75 -29.98
C PHE A 140 -24.09 -13.56 -29.13
N HIS A 141 -23.32 -14.46 -29.76
CA HIS A 141 -22.32 -15.26 -29.06
C HIS A 141 -21.17 -14.41 -28.50
N ARG A 142 -20.70 -13.37 -29.19
CA ARG A 142 -19.67 -12.44 -28.68
C ARG A 142 -20.14 -11.74 -27.41
N LEU A 143 -21.34 -11.19 -27.42
CA LEU A 143 -21.92 -10.43 -26.30
C LEU A 143 -22.27 -11.36 -25.14
N HIS A 144 -22.87 -12.53 -25.41
CA HIS A 144 -23.13 -13.52 -24.37
C HIS A 144 -21.86 -14.13 -23.79
N PHE A 145 -20.82 -14.37 -24.60
CA PHE A 145 -19.53 -14.86 -24.13
C PHE A 145 -18.84 -13.79 -23.27
N ALA A 146 -18.85 -12.52 -23.70
CA ALA A 146 -18.36 -11.40 -22.91
C ALA A 146 -19.13 -11.24 -21.58
N ALA A 147 -20.46 -11.37 -21.60
CA ALA A 147 -21.31 -11.32 -20.42
C ALA A 147 -21.08 -12.53 -19.48
N GLN A 148 -20.87 -13.73 -20.03
CA GLN A 148 -20.51 -14.91 -19.24
C GLN A 148 -19.10 -14.80 -18.65
N GLN A 149 -18.15 -14.19 -19.36
CA GLN A 149 -16.80 -13.94 -18.87
C GLN A 149 -16.81 -12.87 -17.76
N ALA A 150 -17.63 -11.82 -17.90
CA ALA A 150 -17.86 -10.82 -16.85
C ALA A 150 -18.54 -11.41 -15.60
N LYS A 151 -19.43 -12.40 -15.75
CA LYS A 151 -20.06 -13.13 -14.64
C LYS A 151 -19.11 -14.08 -13.89
N ARG A 152 -17.91 -14.40 -14.40
CA ARG A 152 -17.00 -15.37 -13.76
C ARG A 152 -16.24 -14.82 -12.55
N PHE A 153 -16.19 -13.51 -12.34
CA PHE A 153 -15.60 -12.93 -11.14
C PHE A 153 -16.69 -12.34 -10.23
N ILE A 154 -17.15 -13.16 -9.30
CA ILE A 154 -18.02 -12.72 -8.20
C ILE A 154 -17.13 -12.60 -6.98
N ILE A 155 -17.05 -11.41 -6.40
CA ILE A 155 -16.36 -11.20 -5.12
C ILE A 155 -17.06 -12.06 -4.07
N GLU A 156 -16.28 -12.86 -3.36
CA GLU A 156 -16.77 -13.71 -2.28
C GLU A 156 -17.04 -12.86 -1.02
N TRP A 157 -18.08 -12.03 -1.09
CA TRP A 157 -18.51 -11.13 0.00
C TRP A 157 -18.63 -11.79 1.37
N PRO A 158 -19.15 -13.05 1.48
CA PRO A 158 -19.22 -13.76 2.75
C PRO A 158 -17.86 -14.02 3.41
N TRP A 159 -16.76 -13.95 2.66
CA TRP A 159 -15.40 -14.13 3.19
C TRP A 159 -14.65 -12.81 3.32
N VAL A 160 -14.78 -11.89 2.36
CA VAL A 160 -14.04 -10.62 2.40
C VAL A 160 -14.47 -9.73 3.55
N VAL A 161 -15.78 -9.66 3.85
CA VAL A 161 -16.29 -8.75 4.89
C VAL A 161 -15.85 -9.21 6.28
N PRO A 162 -16.01 -10.49 6.68
CA PRO A 162 -15.51 -10.94 7.98
C PRO A 162 -13.99 -10.79 8.11
N LEU A 163 -13.21 -11.14 7.09
CA LEU A 163 -11.75 -11.02 7.14
C LEU A 163 -11.29 -9.56 7.21
N GLY A 164 -11.94 -8.67 6.45
CA GLY A 164 -11.71 -7.24 6.54
C GLY A 164 -12.07 -6.69 7.92
N LEU A 165 -13.20 -7.10 8.49
CA LEU A 165 -13.63 -6.69 9.83
C LEU A 165 -12.67 -7.20 10.91
N LEU A 166 -12.22 -8.44 10.81
CA LEU A 166 -11.20 -8.99 11.71
C LEU A 166 -9.89 -8.20 11.63
N ASN A 167 -9.42 -7.85 10.42
CA ASN A 167 -8.24 -7.01 10.28
C ASN A 167 -8.46 -5.58 10.80
N GLY A 168 -9.66 -5.03 10.61
CA GLY A 168 -10.03 -3.73 11.18
C GLY A 168 -10.06 -3.75 12.70
N LEU A 169 -10.67 -4.77 13.31
CA LEU A 169 -10.66 -4.95 14.76
C LEU A 169 -9.24 -5.18 15.29
N LEU A 170 -8.40 -5.89 14.54
CA LEU A 170 -6.99 -6.04 14.88
C LEU A 170 -6.27 -4.68 14.89
N PHE A 171 -6.44 -3.85 13.85
CA PHE A 171 -5.84 -2.52 13.80
C PHE A 171 -6.36 -1.62 14.92
N TRP A 172 -7.66 -1.66 15.18
CA TRP A 172 -8.27 -0.95 16.31
C TRP A 172 -7.64 -1.39 17.64
N TRP A 173 -7.50 -2.69 17.89
CA TRP A 173 -6.90 -3.21 19.11
C TRP A 173 -5.42 -2.84 19.23
N LEU A 174 -4.62 -3.03 18.18
CA LEU A 174 -3.17 -2.79 18.20
C LEU A 174 -2.77 -1.30 18.21
N THR A 175 -3.71 -0.39 17.95
CA THR A 175 -3.47 1.07 18.05
C THR A 175 -3.67 1.62 19.46
N ASP A 176 -3.88 0.78 20.48
CA ASP A 176 -4.05 1.24 21.86
C ASP A 176 -2.76 1.74 22.47
N THR A 177 -2.50 3.04 22.33
CA THR A 177 -1.32 3.66 22.93
C THR A 177 -1.46 3.85 24.44
N ASN A 178 -2.65 3.67 25.02
CA ASN A 178 -2.84 3.72 26.48
C ASN A 178 -2.48 2.39 27.15
N ASN A 179 -2.32 1.32 26.37
CA ASN A 179 -1.87 0.03 26.87
C ASN A 179 -0.37 -0.12 26.64
N ASP A 180 0.42 0.00 27.71
CA ASP A 180 1.87 -0.17 27.66
C ASP A 180 2.30 -1.52 27.06
N GLN A 181 1.47 -2.57 27.16
CA GLN A 181 1.76 -3.89 26.56
C GLN A 181 1.71 -3.88 25.03
N LEU A 182 1.06 -2.87 24.43
CA LEU A 182 0.97 -2.69 22.99
C LEU A 182 2.01 -1.68 22.47
N MET A 183 2.93 -1.23 23.33
CA MET A 183 4.05 -0.37 22.98
C MET A 183 5.34 -1.18 23.03
N MET A 184 6.14 -1.10 21.95
CA MET A 184 7.52 -1.57 21.96
C MET A 184 8.32 -0.67 22.87
N GLN A 185 9.01 -1.28 23.84
CA GLN A 185 9.83 -0.57 24.79
C GLN A 185 11.30 -0.69 24.40
N VAL A 186 12.01 0.41 24.38
CA VAL A 186 13.46 0.39 24.22
C VAL A 186 14.09 0.17 25.60
N MET A 187 15.04 -0.77 25.66
CA MET A 187 15.65 -1.27 26.88
C MET A 187 17.13 -0.86 26.98
N GLY A 188 17.73 -1.03 28.16
CA GLY A 188 19.18 -0.89 28.38
C GLY A 188 19.56 0.40 29.12
N GLY A 189 20.40 0.30 30.16
CA GLY A 189 20.79 1.40 31.05
C GLY A 189 19.91 1.47 32.31
N PRO A 190 20.35 2.12 33.40
CA PRO A 190 19.65 2.08 34.69
C PRO A 190 18.36 2.92 34.76
N SER A 191 17.93 3.56 33.66
CA SER A 191 16.59 4.16 33.60
C SER A 191 15.58 3.15 33.05
N ALA A 192 14.34 3.23 33.55
CA ALA A 192 13.27 2.33 33.18
C ALA A 192 13.05 2.25 31.65
N PRO A 193 12.55 1.11 31.13
CA PRO A 193 12.17 0.95 29.73
C PRO A 193 11.27 2.09 29.26
N GLN A 194 11.47 2.55 28.01
CA GLN A 194 10.73 3.67 27.44
C GLN A 194 9.87 3.21 26.26
N ASN A 195 8.58 3.56 26.28
CA ASN A 195 7.69 3.34 25.16
C ASN A 195 8.19 4.09 23.92
N TYR A 196 8.39 3.38 22.82
CA TYR A 196 8.95 3.93 21.58
C TYR A 196 7.99 3.83 20.40
N LEU A 197 7.51 2.62 20.11
CA LEU A 197 6.76 2.34 18.88
C LEU A 197 5.53 1.46 19.15
N PRO A 198 4.32 1.85 18.74
CA PRO A 198 3.16 0.97 18.80
C PRO A 198 3.36 -0.35 18.05
N ILE A 199 2.98 -1.48 18.65
CA ILE A 199 3.25 -2.82 18.11
C ILE A 199 2.54 -3.08 16.76
N ILE A 200 1.50 -2.31 16.41
CA ILE A 200 0.86 -2.34 15.09
C ILE A 200 1.86 -2.17 13.94
N PHE A 201 2.93 -1.40 14.14
CA PHE A 201 3.95 -1.20 13.10
C PHE A 201 4.73 -2.49 12.79
N LEU A 202 4.84 -3.41 13.75
CA LEU A 202 5.40 -4.75 13.53
C LEU A 202 4.36 -5.76 13.07
N LEU A 203 3.13 -5.72 13.60
CA LEU A 203 2.14 -6.78 13.40
C LEU A 203 1.14 -6.50 12.27
N GLY A 204 0.84 -5.23 11.98
CA GLY A 204 -0.23 -4.82 11.06
C GLY A 204 -0.06 -5.38 9.64
N ALA A 205 1.10 -5.16 9.01
CA ALA A 205 1.36 -5.65 7.66
C ALA A 205 1.40 -7.20 7.55
N PRO A 206 2.11 -7.93 8.43
CA PRO A 206 2.09 -9.41 8.42
C PRO A 206 0.70 -10.03 8.57
N PHE A 207 -0.11 -9.56 9.53
CA PHE A 207 -1.46 -10.09 9.71
C PHE A 207 -2.40 -9.69 8.58
N THR A 208 -2.26 -8.48 8.03
CA THR A 208 -3.01 -8.07 6.83
C THR A 208 -2.71 -9.01 5.66
N ALA A 209 -1.44 -9.35 5.41
CA ALA A 209 -1.07 -10.32 4.40
C ALA A 209 -1.68 -11.70 4.67
N LEU A 210 -1.68 -12.17 5.93
CA LEU A 210 -2.33 -13.42 6.31
C LEU A 210 -3.81 -13.42 5.93
N PHE A 211 -4.58 -12.37 6.27
CA PHE A 211 -6.00 -12.30 5.94
C PHE A 211 -6.27 -12.22 4.44
N ILE A 212 -5.46 -11.46 3.69
CA ILE A 212 -5.53 -11.41 2.22
C ILE A 212 -5.27 -12.80 1.63
N LEU A 213 -4.25 -13.51 2.12
CA LEU A 213 -3.92 -14.85 1.64
C LEU A 213 -5.03 -15.87 1.99
N ILE A 214 -5.62 -15.80 3.18
CA ILE A 214 -6.77 -16.64 3.57
C ILE A 214 -7.93 -16.42 2.60
N TYR A 215 -8.28 -15.15 2.32
CA TYR A 215 -9.31 -14.81 1.35
C TYR A 215 -9.00 -15.41 -0.03
N PHE A 216 -7.81 -15.16 -0.58
CA PHE A 216 -7.46 -15.64 -1.91
C PHE A 216 -7.37 -17.16 -2.00
N THR A 217 -6.98 -17.84 -0.94
CA THR A 217 -6.98 -19.31 -0.93
C THR A 217 -8.41 -19.83 -1.00
N ARG A 218 -9.31 -19.23 -0.21
CA ARG A 218 -10.70 -19.67 -0.13
C ARG A 218 -11.49 -19.37 -1.39
N ALA A 219 -11.30 -18.18 -1.96
CA ALA A 219 -11.94 -17.74 -3.19
C ALA A 219 -11.30 -18.37 -4.45
N GLY A 220 -9.99 -18.59 -4.43
CA GLY A 220 -9.25 -19.20 -5.54
C GLY A 220 -9.11 -20.72 -5.48
N GLN A 221 -9.64 -21.37 -4.44
CA GLN A 221 -9.53 -22.82 -4.17
C GLN A 221 -8.08 -23.34 -4.25
N LYS A 222 -7.12 -22.56 -3.76
CA LYS A 222 -5.69 -22.93 -3.78
C LYS A 222 -5.33 -23.84 -2.60
N ASP A 223 -4.13 -24.43 -2.69
CA ASP A 223 -3.56 -25.27 -1.63
C ASP A 223 -3.15 -24.43 -0.40
N TRP A 224 -3.67 -24.77 0.78
CA TRP A 224 -3.34 -24.13 2.05
C TRP A 224 -1.85 -24.20 2.41
N ARG A 225 -1.10 -25.16 1.87
CA ARG A 225 0.36 -25.23 2.07
C ARG A 225 1.08 -24.02 1.49
N VAL A 226 0.64 -23.55 0.31
CA VAL A 226 1.22 -22.36 -0.33
C VAL A 226 0.96 -21.14 0.54
N THR A 227 -0.25 -21.03 1.09
CA THR A 227 -0.67 -19.95 1.97
C THR A 227 0.13 -19.94 3.26
N ALA A 228 0.32 -21.10 3.89
CA ALA A 228 1.12 -21.23 5.10
C ALA A 228 2.57 -20.79 4.87
N VAL A 229 3.20 -21.25 3.79
CA VAL A 229 4.58 -20.87 3.44
C VAL A 229 4.69 -19.38 3.10
N ALA A 230 3.74 -18.83 2.33
CA ALA A 230 3.75 -17.42 1.98
C ALA A 230 3.54 -16.52 3.20
N ALA A 231 2.56 -16.83 4.06
CA ALA A 231 2.27 -16.06 5.25
C ALA A 231 3.39 -16.14 6.30
N ALA A 232 4.13 -17.26 6.36
CA ALA A 232 5.23 -17.45 7.29
C ALA A 232 6.34 -16.40 7.12
N ILE A 233 6.62 -15.92 5.90
CA ILE A 233 7.73 -14.99 5.65
C ILE A 233 7.58 -13.68 6.46
N PRO A 234 6.53 -12.87 6.29
CA PRO A 234 6.38 -11.63 7.06
C PRO A 234 6.07 -11.89 8.55
N LEU A 235 5.39 -12.99 8.90
CA LEU A 235 5.09 -13.33 10.29
C LEU A 235 6.35 -13.68 11.08
N LEU A 236 7.21 -14.53 10.52
CA LEU A 236 8.48 -14.90 11.15
C LEU A 236 9.43 -13.71 11.20
N ALA A 237 9.48 -12.88 10.16
CA ALA A 237 10.30 -11.66 10.16
C ALA A 237 9.83 -10.67 11.25
N SER A 238 8.53 -10.52 11.45
CA SER A 238 7.95 -9.68 12.51
C SER A 238 8.22 -10.25 13.91
N ALA A 239 8.01 -11.55 14.11
CA ALA A 239 8.33 -12.23 15.36
C ALA A 239 9.83 -12.11 15.69
N TYR A 240 10.69 -12.28 14.69
CA TYR A 240 12.14 -12.10 14.82
C TYR A 240 12.48 -10.69 15.28
N ALA A 241 11.93 -9.66 14.62
CA ALA A 241 12.15 -8.27 15.00
C ALA A 241 11.65 -7.97 16.42
N TYR A 242 10.51 -8.54 16.83
CA TYR A 242 9.96 -8.39 18.17
C TYR A 242 10.84 -9.02 19.26
N PHE A 243 11.40 -10.20 19.01
CA PHE A 243 12.18 -10.93 20.03
C PHE A 243 13.68 -10.59 20.05
N LEU A 244 14.23 -10.00 18.99
CA LEU A 244 15.67 -9.78 18.85
C LEU A 244 16.06 -8.29 18.69
N TYR A 245 15.14 -7.33 18.87
CA TYR A 245 15.54 -5.91 18.77
C TYR A 245 16.51 -5.49 19.88
N ASP A 246 16.33 -6.00 21.10
CA ASP A 246 17.17 -5.74 22.27
C ASP A 246 18.62 -6.18 22.09
N ARG A 247 18.86 -7.19 21.25
CA ARG A 247 20.19 -7.66 20.84
C ARG A 247 21.04 -6.58 20.18
N THR A 248 20.44 -5.55 19.58
CA THR A 248 21.19 -4.39 19.02
C THR A 248 21.93 -3.57 20.09
N GLY A 249 21.75 -3.91 21.37
CA GLY A 249 22.54 -3.41 22.48
C GLY A 249 22.05 -2.05 22.98
N ILE A 250 22.55 -0.97 22.39
CA ILE A 250 22.31 0.40 22.87
C ILE A 250 20.96 0.97 22.41
N ARG A 251 20.38 1.89 23.18
CA ARG A 251 19.06 2.47 22.89
C ARG A 251 18.97 3.08 21.49
N PRO A 252 19.94 3.90 21.03
CA PRO A 252 19.84 4.49 19.70
C PRO A 252 19.84 3.45 18.57
N PHE A 253 20.47 2.29 18.76
CA PHE A 253 20.46 1.23 17.75
C PHE A 253 19.17 0.42 17.78
N GLN A 254 18.61 0.18 18.97
CA GLN A 254 17.28 -0.40 19.13
C GLN A 254 16.21 0.48 18.46
N GLU A 255 16.22 1.79 18.71
CA GLU A 255 15.32 2.76 18.09
C GLU A 255 15.43 2.77 16.56
N GLN A 256 16.67 2.78 16.05
CA GLN A 256 16.92 2.70 14.61
C GLN A 256 16.41 1.39 14.01
N TYR A 257 16.66 0.26 14.65
CA TYR A 257 16.16 -1.03 14.18
C TYR A 257 14.63 -1.11 14.21
N LEU A 258 14.01 -0.65 15.30
CA LEU A 258 12.56 -0.58 15.46
C LEU A 258 11.91 0.44 14.51
N THR A 259 12.65 1.42 13.99
CA THR A 259 12.18 2.28 12.88
C THR A 259 12.31 1.57 11.53
N LEU A 260 13.42 0.87 11.31
CA LEU A 260 13.74 0.24 10.02
C LEU A 260 12.90 -1.01 9.74
N ALA A 261 12.74 -1.91 10.71
CA ALA A 261 12.04 -3.18 10.50
C ALA A 261 10.58 -2.97 10.02
N PRO A 262 9.76 -2.10 10.64
CA PRO A 262 8.41 -1.78 10.17
C PRO A 262 8.33 -1.26 8.74
N ILE A 263 9.32 -0.50 8.27
CA ILE A 263 9.31 0.02 6.89
C ILE A 263 9.48 -1.12 5.86
N HIS A 264 10.15 -2.21 6.24
CA HIS A 264 10.40 -3.37 5.39
C HIS A 264 9.29 -4.43 5.45
N LEU A 265 8.51 -4.48 6.54
CA LEU A 265 7.46 -5.48 6.72
C LEU A 265 6.31 -5.38 5.68
N PRO A 266 5.82 -4.19 5.27
CA PRO A 266 4.88 -4.04 4.15
C PRO A 266 5.44 -4.59 2.84
N ILE A 267 6.75 -4.46 2.59
CA ILE A 267 7.39 -5.01 1.40
C ILE A 267 7.36 -6.55 1.46
N LEU A 268 7.69 -7.15 2.60
CA LEU A 268 7.60 -8.60 2.79
C LEU A 268 6.16 -9.14 2.73
N ALA A 269 5.20 -8.38 3.26
CA ALA A 269 3.77 -8.65 3.14
C ALA A 269 3.28 -8.59 1.69
N TRP A 270 3.78 -7.66 0.89
CA TRP A 270 3.49 -7.61 -0.54
C TRP A 270 4.17 -8.77 -1.32
N VAL A 271 5.41 -9.10 -0.97
CA VAL A 271 6.16 -10.23 -1.55
C VAL A 271 5.47 -11.57 -1.25
N SER A 272 4.88 -11.75 -0.07
CA SER A 272 4.14 -12.98 0.27
C SER A 272 2.89 -13.15 -0.59
N VAL A 273 2.14 -12.06 -0.82
CA VAL A 273 1.01 -12.07 -1.77
C VAL A 273 1.50 -12.37 -3.20
N GLY A 274 2.64 -11.82 -3.61
CA GLY A 274 3.26 -12.14 -4.89
C GLY A 274 3.65 -13.61 -5.03
N LEU A 275 4.27 -14.19 -4.01
CA LEU A 275 4.64 -15.61 -3.98
C LEU A 275 3.41 -16.52 -4.17
N PHE A 276 2.28 -16.18 -3.55
CA PHE A 276 1.03 -16.93 -3.69
C PHE A 276 0.52 -17.01 -5.14
N PHE A 277 0.70 -15.95 -5.94
CA PHE A 277 0.33 -15.95 -7.35
C PHE A 277 1.41 -16.53 -8.27
N LEU A 278 2.69 -16.37 -7.92
CA LEU A 278 3.83 -16.67 -8.80
C LEU A 278 4.47 -18.04 -8.56
N ILE A 279 4.10 -18.78 -7.49
CA ILE A 279 4.79 -20.02 -7.13
C ILE A 279 4.82 -21.07 -8.25
N ARG A 280 3.76 -21.14 -9.06
CA ARG A 280 3.65 -22.01 -10.25
C ARG A 280 4.03 -21.31 -11.56
N HIS A 281 4.24 -19.99 -11.55
CA HIS A 281 4.40 -19.14 -12.75
C HIS A 281 5.56 -18.16 -12.53
N ARG A 282 6.79 -18.69 -12.62
CA ARG A 282 8.01 -17.99 -12.17
C ARG A 282 8.65 -17.10 -13.24
N ASP A 283 8.09 -17.06 -14.44
CA ASP A 283 8.60 -16.29 -15.57
C ASP A 283 8.50 -14.77 -15.34
N ALA A 284 9.33 -14.01 -16.05
CA ALA A 284 9.41 -12.56 -15.90
C ALA A 284 8.11 -11.84 -16.30
N HIS A 285 7.33 -12.43 -17.21
CA HIS A 285 6.10 -11.83 -17.70
C HIS A 285 4.98 -11.90 -16.64
N ASN A 286 4.79 -13.05 -15.99
CA ASN A 286 3.88 -13.19 -14.85
C ASN A 286 4.26 -12.27 -13.69
N ARG A 287 5.56 -12.13 -13.38
CA ARG A 287 6.04 -11.19 -12.36
C ARG A 287 5.63 -9.77 -12.70
N LEU A 288 5.90 -9.31 -13.93
CA LEU A 288 5.52 -7.96 -14.37
C LEU A 288 4.01 -7.72 -14.25
N ARG A 289 3.19 -8.68 -14.67
CA ARG A 289 1.73 -8.56 -14.61
C ARG A 289 1.21 -8.49 -13.18
N PHE A 290 1.83 -9.22 -12.25
CA PHE A 290 1.57 -9.07 -10.82
C PHE A 290 1.93 -7.66 -10.33
N LEU A 291 3.12 -7.15 -10.67
CA LEU A 291 3.55 -5.80 -10.26
C LEU A 291 2.57 -4.72 -10.74
N LEU A 292 2.16 -4.80 -12.01
CA LEU A 292 1.18 -3.88 -12.59
C LEU A 292 -0.15 -3.93 -11.86
N LYS A 293 -0.66 -5.13 -11.60
CA LYS A 293 -1.94 -5.31 -10.92
C LYS A 293 -1.87 -4.85 -9.45
N SER A 294 -0.70 -4.95 -8.81
CA SER A 294 -0.48 -4.36 -7.49
C SER A 294 -0.56 -2.83 -7.48
N ILE A 295 -0.15 -2.13 -8.54
CA ILE A 295 -0.32 -0.66 -8.63
C ILE A 295 -1.81 -0.29 -8.59
N GLU A 296 -2.66 -1.06 -9.28
CA GLU A 296 -4.11 -0.88 -9.25
C GLU A 296 -4.69 -1.09 -7.85
N VAL A 297 -4.23 -2.12 -7.12
CA VAL A 297 -4.61 -2.33 -5.71
C VAL A 297 -4.22 -1.14 -4.85
N ILE A 298 -2.99 -0.61 -4.99
CA ILE A 298 -2.49 0.50 -4.18
C ILE A 298 -3.31 1.77 -4.43
N VAL A 299 -3.58 2.09 -5.69
CA VAL A 299 -4.32 3.30 -6.05
C VAL A 299 -5.80 3.17 -5.64
N VAL A 300 -6.46 2.04 -5.92
CA VAL A 300 -7.86 1.82 -5.51
C VAL A 300 -7.98 1.77 -3.99
N GLY A 301 -7.05 1.09 -3.31
CA GLY A 301 -6.97 1.10 -1.85
C GLY A 301 -6.75 2.50 -1.28
N GLY A 302 -5.93 3.33 -1.94
CA GLY A 302 -5.75 4.73 -1.59
C GLY A 302 -7.03 5.55 -1.75
N ILE A 303 -7.80 5.34 -2.82
CA ILE A 303 -9.12 5.97 -3.01
C ILE A 303 -10.08 5.54 -1.90
N PHE A 304 -10.20 4.24 -1.63
CA PHE A 304 -11.05 3.73 -0.55
C PHE A 304 -10.65 4.27 0.82
N ALA A 305 -9.35 4.33 1.13
CA ALA A 305 -8.85 4.87 2.39
C ALA A 305 -9.15 6.38 2.48
N GLY A 306 -8.93 7.13 1.40
CA GLY A 306 -9.23 8.56 1.34
C GLY A 306 -10.71 8.85 1.51
N THR A 307 -11.58 8.10 0.82
CA THR A 307 -13.03 8.18 1.00
C THR A 307 -13.42 7.84 2.44
N TRP A 308 -12.88 6.75 2.99
CA TRP A 308 -13.17 6.32 4.35
C TRP A 308 -12.75 7.37 5.39
N PHE A 309 -11.56 7.94 5.28
CA PHE A 309 -11.08 9.00 6.17
C PHE A 309 -11.88 10.29 6.02
N ALA A 310 -12.29 10.65 4.80
CA ALA A 310 -13.16 11.80 4.58
C ALA A 310 -14.51 11.61 5.27
N PHE A 311 -15.18 10.47 5.07
CA PHE A 311 -16.44 10.17 5.75
C PHE A 311 -16.26 10.11 7.27
N SER A 312 -15.22 9.45 7.77
CA SER A 312 -14.93 9.38 9.22
C SER A 312 -14.68 10.76 9.83
N GLY A 313 -13.93 11.62 9.14
CA GLY A 313 -13.66 12.99 9.56
C GLY A 313 -14.91 13.87 9.55
N ILE A 314 -15.75 13.76 8.51
CA ILE A 314 -17.04 14.46 8.45
C ILE A 314 -17.97 13.98 9.57
N THR A 315 -18.05 12.68 9.81
CA THR A 315 -18.83 12.11 10.91
C THR A 315 -18.34 12.65 12.26
N ALA A 316 -17.03 12.57 12.53
CA ALA A 316 -16.47 13.12 13.77
C ALA A 316 -16.74 14.63 13.90
N GLY A 317 -16.61 15.40 12.81
CA GLY A 317 -16.90 16.83 12.77
C GLY A 317 -18.36 17.17 13.03
N LEU A 318 -19.31 16.43 12.43
CA LEU A 318 -20.75 16.62 12.63
C LEU A 318 -21.16 16.38 14.08
N PHE A 319 -20.67 15.31 14.71
CA PHE A 319 -20.95 15.03 16.12
C PHE A 319 -20.27 16.03 17.05
N ASN A 320 -19.04 16.44 16.75
CA ASN A 320 -18.36 17.48 17.52
C ASN A 320 -19.11 18.83 17.45
N ALA A 321 -19.70 19.18 16.31
CA ALA A 321 -20.54 20.38 16.16
C ALA A 321 -21.82 20.33 17.03
N LEU A 322 -22.30 19.12 17.35
CA LEU A 322 -23.40 18.89 18.30
C LEU A 322 -22.91 18.80 19.76
N ASN A 323 -21.65 19.14 20.02
CA ASN A 323 -20.99 19.00 21.31
C ASN A 323 -20.95 17.53 21.82
N VAL A 324 -20.95 16.57 20.90
CA VAL A 324 -20.79 15.14 21.18
C VAL A 324 -19.38 14.73 20.80
N GLN A 325 -18.52 14.50 21.80
CA GLN A 325 -17.16 14.03 21.60
C GLN A 325 -17.13 12.50 21.59
N PHE A 326 -16.47 11.92 20.58
CA PHE A 326 -16.24 10.48 20.51
C PHE A 326 -15.15 10.06 21.48
N SER A 327 -15.30 8.87 22.07
CA SER A 327 -14.24 8.27 22.87
C SER A 327 -13.02 7.93 21.99
N ASP A 328 -11.83 7.88 22.61
CA ASP A 328 -10.59 7.48 21.93
C ASP A 328 -10.74 6.12 21.21
N GLY A 329 -11.37 5.14 21.87
CA GLY A 329 -11.64 3.84 21.28
C GLY A 329 -12.50 3.92 20.01
N LEU A 330 -13.51 4.79 19.97
CA LEU A 330 -14.33 4.98 18.77
C LEU A 330 -13.56 5.70 17.66
N MET A 331 -12.76 6.71 18.00
CA MET A 331 -11.88 7.38 17.03
C MET A 331 -10.90 6.38 16.40
N ARG A 332 -10.24 5.55 17.21
CA ARG A 332 -9.34 4.50 16.73
C ARG A 332 -10.04 3.45 15.87
N LEU A 333 -11.30 3.12 16.18
CA LEU A 333 -12.09 2.20 15.36
C LEU A 333 -12.38 2.80 13.98
N LEU A 334 -12.81 4.07 13.96
CA LEU A 334 -13.10 4.79 12.72
C LEU A 334 -11.85 4.93 11.85
N PHE A 335 -10.72 5.40 12.40
CA PHE A 335 -9.52 5.64 11.61
C PHE A 335 -8.67 4.37 11.44
N GLY A 336 -8.19 3.78 12.53
CA GLY A 336 -7.34 2.59 12.50
C GLY A 336 -8.08 1.35 12.00
N GLY A 337 -9.26 1.06 12.57
CA GLY A 337 -10.03 -0.11 12.17
C GLY A 337 -10.58 -0.02 10.75
N GLY A 338 -11.03 1.16 10.35
CA GLY A 338 -11.40 1.45 8.96
C GLY A 338 -10.27 1.21 7.97
N LEU A 339 -9.06 1.69 8.26
CA LEU A 339 -7.89 1.44 7.43
C LEU A 339 -7.58 -0.06 7.33
N GLY A 340 -7.61 -0.77 8.46
CA GLY A 340 -7.42 -2.23 8.49
C GLY A 340 -8.41 -2.98 7.59
N PHE A 341 -9.67 -2.56 7.59
CA PHE A 341 -10.70 -3.12 6.69
C PHE A 341 -10.39 -2.85 5.21
N VAL A 342 -10.06 -1.60 4.87
CA VAL A 342 -9.81 -1.16 3.49
C VAL A 342 -8.63 -1.92 2.86
N VAL A 343 -7.54 -2.14 3.60
CA VAL A 343 -6.34 -2.79 3.04
C VAL A 343 -6.58 -4.26 2.68
N VAL A 344 -7.56 -4.93 3.30
CA VAL A 344 -8.01 -6.28 2.89
C VAL A 344 -9.02 -6.21 1.75
N LEU A 345 -9.95 -5.25 1.79
CA LEU A 345 -10.99 -5.11 0.78
C LEU A 345 -10.43 -4.78 -0.61
N ALA A 346 -9.48 -3.85 -0.71
CA ALA A 346 -8.94 -3.40 -1.99
C ALA A 346 -8.36 -4.54 -2.86
N PRO A 347 -7.43 -5.39 -2.37
CA PRO A 347 -6.94 -6.52 -3.14
C PRO A 347 -8.04 -7.54 -3.45
N ALA A 348 -9.02 -7.73 -2.57
CA ALA A 348 -10.12 -8.67 -2.80
C ALA A 348 -11.07 -8.26 -3.94
N ILE A 349 -11.26 -6.96 -4.14
CA ILE A 349 -12.06 -6.41 -5.25
C ILE A 349 -11.28 -6.42 -6.56
N ILE A 350 -9.98 -6.13 -6.51
CA ILE A 350 -9.17 -5.89 -7.71
C ILE A 350 -8.57 -7.17 -8.28
N TYR A 351 -8.19 -8.14 -7.46
CA TYR A 351 -7.61 -9.40 -7.92
C TYR A 351 -8.65 -10.50 -8.08
N ASN A 352 -8.59 -11.19 -9.22
CA ASN A 352 -9.26 -12.47 -9.39
C ASN A 352 -8.34 -13.63 -8.95
N PRO A 353 -8.61 -14.31 -7.82
CA PRO A 353 -7.71 -15.34 -7.28
C PRO A 353 -7.69 -16.63 -8.10
N LEU A 354 -8.65 -16.84 -9.01
CA LEU A 354 -8.73 -18.00 -9.89
C LEU A 354 -7.81 -17.88 -11.12
N LEU A 355 -7.40 -16.66 -11.46
CA LEU A 355 -6.63 -16.39 -12.67
C LEU A 355 -5.14 -16.19 -12.37
N PRO A 356 -4.25 -16.64 -13.25
CA PRO A 356 -2.84 -16.27 -13.18
C PRO A 356 -2.65 -14.76 -13.43
N PRO A 357 -1.52 -14.16 -13.01
CA PRO A 357 -1.25 -12.73 -13.21
C PRO A 357 -1.42 -12.26 -14.66
N THR A 358 -1.05 -13.08 -15.64
CA THR A 358 -1.16 -12.75 -17.07
C THR A 358 -2.59 -12.55 -17.54
N GLU A 359 -3.54 -13.30 -16.99
CA GLU A 359 -4.95 -13.31 -17.42
C GLU A 359 -5.84 -12.35 -16.62
N GLN A 360 -5.26 -11.62 -15.66
CA GLN A 360 -6.00 -10.58 -14.92
C GLN A 360 -6.55 -9.53 -15.90
N SER A 361 -7.76 -9.03 -15.64
CA SER A 361 -8.33 -7.92 -16.39
C SER A 361 -7.73 -6.59 -15.91
N PHE A 362 -7.56 -5.65 -16.85
CA PHE A 362 -6.97 -4.33 -16.60
C PHE A 362 -7.99 -3.27 -17.03
N SER A 363 -8.28 -2.31 -16.15
CA SER A 363 -9.17 -1.18 -16.50
C SER A 363 -8.44 -0.22 -17.44
N HIS A 364 -8.58 -0.38 -18.74
CA HIS A 364 -7.86 0.41 -19.74
C HIS A 364 -7.90 1.93 -19.50
N SER A 365 -9.06 2.47 -19.08
CA SER A 365 -9.23 3.90 -18.79
C SER A 365 -8.41 4.36 -17.57
N PHE A 366 -8.32 3.53 -16.54
CA PHE A 366 -7.58 3.83 -15.32
C PHE A 366 -6.07 3.85 -15.56
N TYR A 367 -5.55 2.88 -16.30
CA TYR A 367 -4.13 2.81 -16.66
C TYR A 367 -3.71 4.00 -17.53
N ARG A 368 -4.58 4.43 -18.46
CA ARG A 368 -4.36 5.66 -19.26
C ARG A 368 -4.22 6.90 -18.38
N LEU A 369 -5.06 7.06 -17.35
CA LEU A 369 -4.98 8.20 -16.43
C LEU A 369 -3.66 8.19 -15.65
N ILE A 370 -3.31 7.09 -14.99
CA ILE A 370 -2.08 7.01 -14.20
C ILE A 370 -0.86 7.20 -15.10
N SER A 371 -0.84 6.57 -16.27
CA SER A 371 0.22 6.75 -17.25
C SER A 371 0.36 8.21 -17.68
N ALA A 372 -0.74 8.91 -17.92
CA ALA A 372 -0.72 10.32 -18.31
C ALA A 372 -0.13 11.19 -17.20
N VAL A 373 -0.53 10.98 -15.95
CA VAL A 373 0.02 11.70 -14.79
C VAL A 373 1.52 11.44 -14.65
N MET A 374 1.95 10.18 -14.67
CA MET A 374 3.37 9.82 -14.54
C MET A 374 4.21 10.36 -15.71
N GLN A 375 3.68 10.35 -16.94
CA GLN A 375 4.37 10.92 -18.09
C GLN A 375 4.41 12.46 -18.07
N ALA A 376 3.40 13.12 -17.51
CA ALA A 376 3.41 14.57 -17.32
C ALA A 376 4.43 15.01 -16.25
N LEU A 377 4.64 14.18 -15.22
CA LEU A 377 5.62 14.44 -14.18
C LEU A 377 7.08 14.20 -14.62
N LEU A 378 7.33 13.42 -15.67
CA LEU A 378 8.69 13.13 -16.16
C LEU A 378 9.45 14.40 -16.63
N PRO A 379 8.92 15.25 -17.53
CA PRO A 379 9.58 16.49 -17.92
C PRO A 379 9.83 17.44 -16.75
N LEU A 380 8.86 17.54 -15.83
CA LEU A 380 8.98 18.34 -14.62
C LEU A 380 10.13 17.84 -13.75
N THR A 381 10.19 16.51 -13.54
CA THR A 381 11.27 15.86 -12.77
C THR A 381 12.63 16.09 -13.43
N PHE A 382 12.70 15.98 -14.76
CA PHE A 382 13.91 16.28 -15.52
C PHE A 382 14.39 17.72 -15.27
N LEU A 383 13.47 18.69 -15.36
CA LEU A 383 13.77 20.10 -15.13
C LEU A 383 14.24 20.35 -13.68
N VAL A 384 13.53 19.79 -12.69
CA VAL A 384 13.89 19.93 -11.28
C VAL A 384 15.26 19.34 -11.00
N LEU A 385 15.56 18.14 -11.51
CA LEU A 385 16.88 17.52 -11.35
C LEU A 385 17.99 18.34 -12.03
N LEU A 386 17.72 18.91 -13.21
CA LEU A 386 18.67 19.76 -13.92
C LEU A 386 18.99 21.02 -13.11
N ILE A 387 17.95 21.71 -12.63
CA ILE A 387 18.11 22.88 -11.74
C ILE A 387 18.88 22.46 -10.50
N TYR A 388 18.50 21.35 -9.87
CA TYR A 388 19.14 20.89 -8.66
C TYR A 388 20.64 20.64 -8.84
N ILE A 389 21.02 19.93 -9.90
CA ILE A 389 22.42 19.67 -10.23
C ILE A 389 23.20 20.97 -10.46
N ALA A 390 22.59 21.99 -11.05
CA ALA A 390 23.24 23.30 -11.22
C ALA A 390 23.53 24.02 -9.88
N PHE A 391 22.76 23.74 -8.83
CA PHE A 391 22.99 24.30 -7.49
C PHE A 391 24.01 23.51 -6.65
N ILE A 392 24.32 22.26 -7.01
CA ILE A 392 25.26 21.40 -6.26
C ILE A 392 26.65 22.05 -6.11
N PRO A 393 27.31 22.62 -7.14
CA PRO A 393 28.65 23.19 -6.98
C PRO A 393 28.73 24.31 -5.93
N ALA A 394 27.69 25.15 -5.83
CA ALA A 394 27.61 26.22 -4.83
C ALA A 394 27.28 25.71 -3.42
N ASN A 395 26.67 24.52 -3.30
CA ASN A 395 26.19 23.93 -2.05
C ASN A 395 26.80 22.55 -1.79
N PHE A 396 28.03 22.32 -2.26
CA PHE A 396 28.63 20.98 -2.32
C PHE A 396 28.78 20.32 -0.95
N ARG A 397 28.92 21.08 0.14
CA ARG A 397 29.06 20.51 1.49
C ARG A 397 27.73 20.20 2.17
N ALA A 398 26.61 20.69 1.66
CA ALA A 398 25.31 20.58 2.33
C ALA A 398 24.94 19.15 2.77
N PRO A 399 25.05 18.09 1.95
CA PRO A 399 24.75 16.74 2.39
C PRO A 399 25.81 16.11 3.30
N PHE A 400 27.06 16.57 3.21
CA PHE A 400 28.12 16.07 4.07
C PHE A 400 27.91 16.54 5.52
N GLU A 401 27.41 17.75 5.69
CA GLU A 401 27.19 18.37 6.99
C GLU A 401 25.76 18.11 7.50
N ASN A 402 24.73 18.26 6.66
CA ASN A 402 23.33 18.16 7.06
C ASN A 402 22.69 16.80 6.71
N ARG A 403 22.23 16.08 7.74
CA ARG A 403 21.59 14.76 7.60
C ARG A 403 20.20 14.81 6.95
N ASP A 404 19.47 15.92 7.09
CA ASP A 404 18.11 16.03 6.59
C ASP A 404 18.08 16.06 5.06
N VAL A 405 19.14 16.61 4.47
CA VAL A 405 19.36 16.60 3.01
C VAL A 405 19.45 15.17 2.48
N LEU A 406 20.13 14.27 3.21
CA LEU A 406 20.26 12.85 2.84
C LEU A 406 18.94 12.10 2.91
N ILE A 407 18.10 12.41 3.90
CA ILE A 407 16.77 11.81 4.03
C ILE A 407 15.91 12.21 2.82
N ILE A 408 15.91 13.50 2.48
CA ILE A 408 15.16 14.03 1.32
C ILE A 408 15.63 13.38 0.02
N TYR A 409 16.94 13.22 -0.18
CA TYR A 409 17.47 12.54 -1.37
C TYR A 409 16.98 11.09 -1.51
N ASN A 410 16.96 10.33 -0.41
CA ASN A 410 16.49 8.96 -0.45
C ASN A 410 15.00 8.88 -0.80
N VAL A 411 14.18 9.72 -0.16
CA VAL A 411 12.74 9.81 -0.49
C VAL A 411 12.54 10.18 -1.96
N MET A 412 13.27 11.18 -2.45
CA MET A 412 13.25 11.59 -3.85
C MET A 412 13.67 10.45 -4.79
N LEU A 413 14.69 9.67 -4.44
CA LEU A 413 15.19 8.55 -5.25
C LEU A 413 14.11 7.47 -5.42
N PHE A 414 13.43 7.08 -4.34
CA PHE A 414 12.30 6.15 -4.42
C PHE A 414 11.15 6.71 -5.25
N ALA A 415 10.84 8.02 -5.10
CA ALA A 415 9.81 8.67 -5.89
C ALA A 415 10.15 8.67 -7.40
N ILE A 416 11.40 8.96 -7.77
CA ILE A 416 11.85 8.95 -9.17
C ILE A 416 11.84 7.53 -9.74
N VAL A 417 12.30 6.53 -8.98
CA VAL A 417 12.24 5.12 -9.43
C VAL A 417 10.78 4.70 -9.65
N GLY A 418 9.88 5.04 -8.72
CA GLY A 418 8.44 4.81 -8.87
C GLY A 418 7.84 5.52 -10.09
N LEU A 419 8.26 6.77 -10.35
CA LEU A 419 7.88 7.54 -11.54
C LEU A 419 8.36 6.88 -12.84
N LEU A 420 9.63 6.45 -12.89
CA LEU A 420 10.19 5.77 -14.06
C LEU A 420 9.46 4.45 -14.35
N VAL A 421 9.11 3.70 -13.30
CA VAL A 421 8.27 2.49 -13.39
C VAL A 421 6.88 2.84 -13.93
N GLY A 422 6.17 3.79 -13.32
CA GLY A 422 4.81 4.16 -13.72
C GLY A 422 4.72 4.73 -15.13
N ALA A 423 5.64 5.63 -15.50
CA ALA A 423 5.62 6.29 -16.80
C ALA A 423 5.97 5.35 -17.97
N THR A 424 6.67 4.25 -17.70
CA THR A 424 7.06 3.26 -18.71
C THR A 424 6.06 2.12 -18.84
N ILE A 425 5.63 1.52 -17.73
CA ILE A 425 4.87 0.28 -17.76
C ILE A 425 3.40 0.52 -18.14
N LEU A 426 2.84 1.68 -17.81
CA LEU A 426 1.41 1.97 -18.02
C LEU A 426 1.09 2.54 -19.41
N ARG A 427 2.06 2.51 -20.34
CA ARG A 427 1.98 3.15 -21.65
C ARG A 427 0.91 2.50 -22.55
N PRO A 428 0.08 3.29 -23.27
CA PRO A 428 -0.85 2.75 -24.27
C PRO A 428 -0.12 2.10 -25.44
N GLU A 429 -0.59 0.93 -25.91
CA GLU A 429 0.01 0.16 -27.02
C GLU A 429 0.05 0.92 -28.36
N ASP A 430 -0.87 1.88 -28.58
CA ASP A 430 -1.07 2.58 -29.86
C ASP A 430 -0.32 3.92 -30.02
N SER A 431 0.77 4.18 -29.29
CA SER A 431 1.43 5.50 -29.39
C SER A 431 2.29 5.67 -30.66
N ALA A 432 2.16 6.85 -31.28
CA ALA A 432 2.94 7.24 -32.46
C ALA A 432 4.47 7.16 -32.21
N SER A 433 5.20 6.67 -33.21
CA SER A 433 6.65 6.39 -33.14
C SER A 433 7.53 7.60 -32.76
N GLU A 434 7.05 8.83 -32.95
CA GLU A 434 7.75 10.06 -32.53
C GLU A 434 7.67 10.31 -31.02
N ARG A 435 6.48 10.13 -30.45
CA ARG A 435 6.23 10.34 -29.00
C ARG A 435 7.06 9.36 -28.18
N ASP A 436 7.21 8.14 -28.67
CA ASP A 436 8.03 7.09 -28.07
C ASP A 436 9.51 7.46 -27.99
N ARG A 437 10.04 8.02 -29.09
CA ARG A 437 11.44 8.45 -29.14
C ARG A 437 11.69 9.55 -28.11
N TRP A 438 10.76 10.50 -27.96
CA TRP A 438 10.89 11.58 -26.99
C TRP A 438 10.76 11.08 -25.54
N LEU A 439 9.76 10.24 -25.26
CA LEU A 439 9.58 9.62 -23.95
C LEU A 439 10.82 8.82 -23.54
N ARG A 440 11.39 8.01 -24.44
CA ARG A 440 12.63 7.27 -24.18
C ARG A 440 13.79 8.19 -23.84
N ARG A 441 13.97 9.30 -24.58
CA ARG A 441 15.03 10.29 -24.29
C ARG A 441 14.84 10.92 -22.91
N LEU A 442 13.62 11.26 -22.53
CA LEU A 442 13.34 11.78 -21.19
C LEU A 442 13.63 10.77 -20.10
N ILE A 443 13.20 9.51 -20.25
CA ILE A 443 13.48 8.45 -19.27
C ILE A 443 14.99 8.28 -19.10
N VAL A 444 15.74 8.20 -20.21
CA VAL A 444 17.20 8.10 -20.17
C VAL A 444 17.81 9.33 -19.51
N GLY A 445 17.35 10.54 -19.87
CA GLY A 445 17.80 11.80 -19.28
C GLY A 445 17.57 11.85 -17.77
N VAL A 446 16.35 11.59 -17.31
CA VAL A 446 16.00 11.52 -15.88
C VAL A 446 16.88 10.48 -15.20
N THR A 447 17.01 9.28 -15.76
CA THR A 447 17.84 8.21 -15.18
C THR A 447 19.30 8.64 -15.02
N ILE A 448 19.89 9.32 -16.01
CA ILE A 448 21.27 9.83 -15.93
C ILE A 448 21.39 10.88 -14.82
N LEU A 449 20.50 11.87 -14.78
CA LEU A 449 20.54 12.93 -13.77
C LEU A 449 20.34 12.35 -12.36
N THR A 450 19.40 11.43 -12.19
CA THR A 450 19.17 10.72 -10.92
C THR A 450 20.38 9.89 -10.52
N LEU A 451 21.03 9.21 -11.45
CA LEU A 451 22.25 8.44 -11.17
C LEU A 451 23.38 9.36 -10.66
N VAL A 452 23.56 10.54 -11.27
CA VAL A 452 24.55 11.53 -10.81
C VAL A 452 24.25 12.00 -9.38
N VAL A 453 23.00 12.39 -9.12
CA VAL A 453 22.59 12.81 -7.76
C VAL A 453 22.72 11.68 -6.75
N SER A 454 22.42 10.43 -7.15
CA SER A 454 22.52 9.26 -6.27
C SER A 454 23.97 8.92 -5.94
N LEU A 455 24.89 9.01 -6.90
CA LEU A 455 26.32 8.82 -6.65
C LEU A 455 26.87 9.88 -5.70
N TYR A 456 26.44 11.14 -5.87
CA TYR A 456 26.78 12.23 -4.97
C TYR A 456 26.25 12.01 -3.55
N ALA A 457 24.98 11.62 -3.41
CA ALA A 457 24.37 11.30 -2.11
C ALA A 457 25.06 10.10 -1.44
N LEU A 458 25.37 9.05 -2.21
CA LEU A 458 26.09 7.87 -1.71
C LEU A 458 27.49 8.26 -1.23
N ALA A 459 28.21 9.11 -1.96
CA ALA A 459 29.52 9.61 -1.54
C ALA A 459 29.45 10.36 -0.21
N ALA A 460 28.42 11.19 -0.01
CA ALA A 460 28.19 11.89 1.26
C ALA A 460 27.88 10.91 2.42
N ILE A 461 27.04 9.90 2.19
CA ILE A 461 26.73 8.88 3.21
C ILE A 461 27.98 8.06 3.56
N ILE A 462 28.78 7.67 2.56
CA ILE A 462 30.03 6.93 2.77
C ILE A 462 31.02 7.80 3.54
N PHE A 463 31.21 9.07 3.16
CA PHE A 463 32.09 10.00 3.86
C PHE A 463 31.71 10.13 5.34
N ARG A 464 30.43 10.33 5.65
CA ARG A 464 29.94 10.38 7.04
C ARG A 464 30.13 9.06 7.77
N THR A 465 29.97 7.94 7.07
CA THR A 465 30.15 6.59 7.65
C THR A 465 31.61 6.30 7.98
N VAL A 466 32.54 6.75 7.13
CA VAL A 466 33.98 6.60 7.32
C VAL A 466 34.50 7.55 8.41
N ASN A 467 33.99 8.78 8.47
CA ASN A 467 34.46 9.78 9.44
C ASN A 467 33.79 9.68 10.81
N ASP A 468 32.52 9.28 10.88
CA ASP A 468 31.88 8.98 12.15
C ASP A 468 31.89 7.45 12.36
N ARG A 469 30.75 6.79 12.16
CA ARG A 469 30.60 5.34 12.34
C ARG A 469 29.54 4.78 11.43
N LEU A 470 29.61 3.47 11.21
CA LEU A 470 28.52 2.69 10.63
C LEU A 470 27.42 2.53 11.69
N THR A 471 26.18 2.82 11.31
CA THR A 471 24.99 2.62 12.16
C THR A 471 23.94 1.81 11.41
N PRO A 472 22.95 1.19 12.09
CA PRO A 472 21.85 0.48 11.43
C PRO A 472 21.17 1.31 10.32
N ASN A 473 20.90 2.60 10.58
CA ASN A 473 20.32 3.51 9.58
C ASN A 473 21.25 3.75 8.39
N ARG A 474 22.54 4.04 8.64
CA ARG A 474 23.51 4.32 7.58
C ARG A 474 23.72 3.11 6.68
N LEU A 475 23.83 1.91 7.26
CA LEU A 475 23.94 0.66 6.50
C LEU A 475 22.71 0.46 5.58
N SER A 476 21.52 0.67 6.13
CA SER A 476 20.26 0.56 5.38
C SER A 476 20.21 1.54 4.21
N PHE A 477 20.56 2.81 4.44
CA PHE A 477 20.60 3.83 3.39
C PHE A 477 21.67 3.54 2.35
N ILE A 478 22.88 3.10 2.74
CA ILE A 478 23.93 2.71 1.79
C ILE A 478 23.41 1.60 0.88
N GLY A 479 22.83 0.54 1.43
CA GLY A 479 22.35 -0.57 0.61
C GLY A 479 21.20 -0.20 -0.31
N TRP A 480 20.21 0.60 0.15
CA TRP A 480 19.17 1.13 -0.74
C TRP A 480 19.74 1.99 -1.87
N ASN A 481 20.74 2.84 -1.60
CA ASN A 481 21.41 3.62 -2.64
C ASN A 481 22.15 2.72 -3.63
N VAL A 482 22.90 1.72 -3.14
CA VAL A 482 23.62 0.77 -4.00
C VAL A 482 22.65 0.00 -4.89
N ILE A 483 21.52 -0.47 -4.35
CA ILE A 483 20.48 -1.16 -5.12
C ILE A 483 19.92 -0.24 -6.21
N ASN A 484 19.53 0.99 -5.84
CA ASN A 484 18.96 1.94 -6.80
C ASN A 484 19.96 2.36 -7.87
N ILE A 485 21.20 2.68 -7.50
CA ILE A 485 22.29 2.99 -8.45
C ILE A 485 22.50 1.81 -9.40
N GLY A 486 22.54 0.58 -8.88
CA GLY A 486 22.65 -0.63 -9.69
C GLY A 486 21.48 -0.80 -10.66
N LEU A 487 20.25 -0.54 -10.21
CA LEU A 487 19.05 -0.62 -11.06
C LEU A 487 19.03 0.48 -12.13
N LEU A 488 19.39 1.72 -11.80
CA LEU A 488 19.50 2.83 -12.76
C LEU A 488 20.61 2.55 -13.78
N ALA A 489 21.77 2.05 -13.36
CA ALA A 489 22.85 1.67 -14.25
C ALA A 489 22.45 0.51 -15.17
N LEU A 490 21.77 -0.52 -14.63
CA LEU A 490 21.23 -1.62 -15.42
C LEU A 490 20.21 -1.12 -16.44
N LEU A 491 19.32 -0.19 -16.03
CA LEU A 491 18.34 0.45 -16.92
C LEU A 491 19.03 1.13 -18.09
N LEU A 492 20.05 1.96 -17.82
CA LEU A 492 20.82 2.65 -18.86
C LEU A 492 21.52 1.67 -19.80
N LEU A 493 22.11 0.60 -19.25
CA LEU A 493 22.78 -0.44 -20.04
C LEU A 493 21.79 -1.19 -20.93
N MET A 494 20.60 -1.53 -20.41
CA MET A 494 19.54 -2.16 -21.21
C MET A 494 19.02 -1.19 -22.28
N GLN A 495 18.86 0.10 -21.96
CA GLN A 495 18.47 1.12 -22.94
C GLN A 495 19.50 1.31 -24.03
N TRP A 496 20.79 1.22 -23.71
CA TRP A 496 21.85 1.34 -24.70
C TRP A 496 21.96 0.12 -25.62
N ARG A 497 21.75 -1.09 -25.08
CA ARG A 497 21.78 -2.34 -25.87
C ARG A 497 20.53 -2.54 -26.73
N ALA A 498 19.40 -1.97 -26.36
CA ALA A 498 18.15 -2.15 -27.07
C ALA A 498 18.18 -1.54 -28.48
N ARG A 499 17.90 -2.38 -29.49
CA ARG A 499 17.71 -1.98 -30.90
C ARG A 499 16.22 -1.99 -31.24
N GLY A 500 15.75 -0.96 -31.95
CA GLY A 500 14.34 -0.86 -32.38
C GLY A 500 13.33 -0.81 -31.22
N GLY A 501 12.17 -1.46 -31.39
CA GLY A 501 11.06 -1.47 -30.42
C GLY A 501 11.28 -2.29 -29.14
N GLN A 502 12.41 -3.01 -29.02
CA GLN A 502 12.69 -3.90 -27.87
C GLN A 502 13.14 -3.17 -26.60
N TRP A 503 13.25 -1.84 -26.62
CA TRP A 503 13.72 -1.05 -25.47
C TRP A 503 12.81 -1.13 -24.25
N VAL A 504 11.53 -1.43 -24.46
CA VAL A 504 10.54 -1.61 -23.39
C VAL A 504 10.75 -2.93 -22.65
N GLU A 505 11.12 -4.00 -23.35
CA GLU A 505 11.39 -5.31 -22.75
C GLU A 505 12.60 -5.27 -21.79
N GLY A 506 13.64 -4.51 -22.15
CA GLY A 506 14.78 -4.25 -21.27
C GLY A 506 14.40 -3.53 -19.96
N LEU A 507 13.44 -2.60 -20.01
CA LEU A 507 12.92 -1.93 -18.81
C LEU A 507 12.20 -2.94 -17.91
N TYR A 508 11.32 -3.75 -18.48
CA TYR A 508 10.56 -4.75 -17.73
C TYR A 508 11.48 -5.75 -17.02
N ARG A 509 12.52 -6.22 -17.70
CA ARG A 509 13.51 -7.12 -17.09
C ARG A 509 14.24 -6.45 -15.93
N THR A 510 14.64 -5.19 -16.08
CA THR A 510 15.32 -4.42 -15.01
C THR A 510 14.44 -4.30 -13.78
N PHE A 511 13.18 -3.91 -13.94
CA PHE A 511 12.26 -3.75 -12.81
C PHE A 511 11.88 -5.07 -12.15
N SER A 512 11.73 -6.16 -12.93
CA SER A 512 11.48 -7.48 -12.36
C SER A 512 12.67 -8.02 -11.55
N VAL A 513 13.91 -7.63 -11.88
CA VAL A 513 15.09 -7.96 -11.06
C VAL A 513 15.08 -7.11 -9.79
N GLY A 514 14.76 -5.82 -9.91
CA GLY A 514 14.69 -4.90 -8.79
C GLY A 514 13.78 -5.39 -7.67
N THR A 515 12.59 -5.90 -7.98
CA THR A 515 11.67 -6.38 -6.94
C THR A 515 12.21 -7.55 -6.14
N ALA A 516 12.93 -8.48 -6.78
CA ALA A 516 13.60 -9.58 -6.07
C ALA A 516 14.76 -9.07 -5.19
N VAL A 517 15.56 -8.13 -5.70
CA VAL A 517 16.67 -7.52 -4.95
C VAL A 517 16.14 -6.77 -3.72
N TYR A 518 15.07 -5.99 -3.87
CA TYR A 518 14.41 -5.30 -2.76
C TYR A 518 13.84 -6.25 -1.72
N ALA A 519 13.23 -7.37 -2.15
CA ALA A 519 12.73 -8.38 -1.23
C ALA A 519 13.85 -9.03 -0.40
N ILE A 520 14.95 -9.41 -1.06
CA ILE A 520 16.13 -9.99 -0.39
C ILE A 520 16.73 -8.97 0.58
N TRP A 521 16.90 -7.73 0.15
CA TRP A 521 17.44 -6.66 0.99
C TRP A 521 16.57 -6.40 2.22
N SER A 522 15.25 -6.38 2.06
CA SER A 522 14.30 -6.20 3.16
C SER A 522 14.44 -7.29 4.22
N LEU A 523 14.56 -8.55 3.79
CA LEU A 523 14.80 -9.66 4.69
C LEU A 523 16.18 -9.58 5.36
N MET A 524 17.22 -9.25 4.59
CA MET A 524 18.58 -9.09 5.11
C MET A 524 18.66 -8.02 6.20
N ILE A 525 18.04 -6.85 6.01
CA ILE A 525 18.04 -5.78 7.00
C ILE A 525 17.42 -6.23 8.33
N ILE A 526 16.26 -6.90 8.26
CA ILE A 526 15.59 -7.41 9.47
C ILE A 526 16.48 -8.44 10.17
N LEU A 527 17.10 -9.36 9.44
CA LEU A 527 17.85 -10.47 10.02
C LEU A 527 19.24 -10.06 10.52
N ILE A 528 19.99 -9.25 9.76
CA ILE A 528 21.42 -9.02 9.98
C ILE A 528 21.67 -7.94 11.05
N ILE A 529 20.85 -6.89 11.12
CA ILE A 529 21.11 -5.74 12.01
C ILE A 529 21.31 -6.15 13.47
N PRO A 530 20.46 -7.01 14.08
CA PRO A 530 20.64 -7.43 15.47
C PRO A 530 22.00 -8.08 15.78
N TRP A 531 22.62 -8.73 14.79
CA TRP A 531 23.91 -9.40 14.95
C TRP A 531 25.09 -8.50 14.63
N LEU A 532 24.93 -7.60 13.65
CA LEU A 532 26.01 -6.73 13.19
C LEU A 532 26.29 -5.60 14.19
N PHE A 533 25.27 -5.13 14.90
CA PHE A 533 25.35 -4.01 15.85
C PHE A 533 25.14 -4.44 17.28
N GLY A 534 25.17 -5.75 17.57
CA GLY A 534 24.98 -6.23 18.93
C GLY A 534 26.14 -5.89 19.85
N VAL A 535 25.83 -5.67 21.14
CA VAL A 535 26.82 -5.35 22.16
C VAL A 535 26.87 -6.47 23.20
N ASN A 536 28.05 -6.73 23.77
CA ASN A 536 28.21 -7.72 24.83
C ASN A 536 27.60 -7.20 26.14
N GLN A 537 26.38 -7.63 26.45
CA GLN A 537 25.66 -7.20 27.63
C GLN A 537 26.41 -7.51 28.93
N GLY A 538 27.13 -8.65 29.00
CA GLY A 538 27.88 -9.04 30.19
C GLY A 538 29.05 -8.10 30.53
N GLU A 539 29.69 -7.49 29.51
CA GLU A 539 30.72 -6.47 29.73
C GLU A 539 30.11 -5.16 30.25
N ILE A 540 28.91 -4.80 29.78
CA ILE A 540 28.23 -3.57 30.21
C ILE A 540 27.67 -3.72 31.63
N GLU A 541 27.07 -4.87 31.96
CA GLU A 541 26.52 -5.15 33.29
C GLU A 541 27.58 -5.14 34.40
N ALA A 542 28.85 -5.38 34.04
CA ALA A 542 29.98 -5.29 34.97
C ALA A 542 30.41 -3.84 35.29
N LEU A 543 29.94 -2.85 34.51
CA LEU A 543 30.30 -1.44 34.70
C LEU A 543 29.40 -0.78 35.77
N PRO A 544 29.86 0.29 36.44
CA PRO A 544 29.01 1.10 37.32
C PRO A 544 27.79 1.70 36.61
N ASP A 545 26.67 1.83 37.33
CA ASP A 545 25.40 2.36 36.81
C ASP A 545 25.55 3.70 36.07
N SER A 546 26.40 4.61 36.57
CA SER A 546 26.63 5.91 35.93
C SER A 546 27.25 5.79 34.54
N ILE A 547 28.16 4.82 34.35
CA ILE A 547 28.84 4.53 33.09
C ILE A 547 27.91 3.72 32.18
N GLN A 548 27.14 2.78 32.72
CA GLN A 548 26.10 2.08 31.95
C GLN A 548 25.13 3.06 31.28
N ARG A 549 24.68 4.12 31.98
CA ARG A 549 23.83 5.17 31.37
C ARG A 549 24.45 5.76 30.12
N VAL A 550 25.74 6.09 30.21
CA VAL A 550 26.47 6.68 29.09
C VAL A 550 26.54 5.67 27.94
N VAL A 551 26.95 4.42 28.20
CA VAL A 551 27.08 3.39 27.17
C VAL A 551 25.76 3.10 26.45
N PHE A 552 24.63 3.07 27.17
CA PHE A 552 23.33 2.80 26.57
C PHE A 552 22.70 4.01 25.87
N ALA A 553 23.07 5.23 26.25
CA ALA A 553 22.57 6.46 25.65
C ALA A 553 23.42 6.90 24.45
N GLU A 554 24.75 6.76 24.57
CA GLU A 554 25.71 7.22 23.59
C GLU A 554 26.32 6.03 22.82
N PRO A 555 26.21 6.01 21.49
CA PRO A 555 26.94 5.02 20.67
C PRO A 555 28.46 5.21 20.76
N SER A 556 29.20 4.09 20.77
CA SER A 556 30.68 4.08 20.80
C SER A 556 31.33 4.93 19.69
N PRO A 557 32.52 5.51 19.91
CA PRO A 557 33.37 5.42 21.12
C PRO A 557 32.77 6.16 22.32
N VAL A 558 32.85 5.56 23.51
CA VAL A 558 32.37 6.19 24.76
C VAL A 558 33.56 6.84 25.45
N LEU A 559 33.60 8.17 25.43
CA LEU A 559 34.66 8.96 26.08
C LEU A 559 34.18 9.39 27.47
N LEU A 560 34.96 9.08 28.48
CA LEU A 560 34.65 9.32 29.88
C LEU A 560 35.65 10.30 30.47
N LYS A 561 35.12 11.26 31.24
CA LYS A 561 35.91 12.16 32.08
C LYS A 561 35.20 12.28 33.42
N CYS A 562 35.94 12.52 34.50
CA CYS A 562 35.34 12.89 35.78
C CYS A 562 35.62 14.35 36.13
N PHE A 563 34.74 14.97 36.93
CA PHE A 563 34.76 16.42 37.14
C PHE A 563 36.04 16.97 37.77
N ASN A 564 36.71 16.18 38.62
CA ASN A 564 37.90 16.61 39.36
C ASN A 564 39.22 16.22 38.67
N SER A 565 39.16 15.39 37.63
CA SER A 565 40.34 14.90 36.91
C SER A 565 40.50 15.58 35.55
N PRO A 566 41.72 16.00 35.16
CA PRO A 566 41.96 16.53 33.83
C PRO A 566 41.98 15.44 32.74
N HIS A 567 42.06 14.16 33.11
CA HIS A 567 42.31 13.05 32.21
C HIS A 567 41.03 12.54 31.52
N ILE A 568 41.16 12.16 30.24
CA ILE A 568 40.08 11.60 29.42
C ILE A 568 40.41 10.12 29.18
N TYR A 569 39.39 9.27 29.27
CA TYR A 569 39.51 7.84 29.05
C TYR A 569 38.53 7.39 27.97
N LEU A 570 39.00 6.56 27.05
CA LEU A 570 38.14 5.80 26.14
C LEU A 570 37.69 4.52 26.84
N LEU A 571 36.40 4.26 26.89
CA LEU A 571 35.88 2.95 27.31
C LEU A 571 35.87 1.99 26.12
N ASP A 572 36.60 0.89 26.22
CA ASP A 572 36.80 -0.11 25.16
C ASP A 572 36.87 -1.51 25.77
N GLY A 573 35.98 -2.42 25.36
CA GLY A 573 35.94 -3.81 25.87
C GLY A 573 35.78 -3.94 27.39
N GLY A 574 35.13 -2.98 28.04
CA GLY A 574 34.97 -2.94 29.51
C GLY A 574 36.17 -2.35 30.27
N GLU A 575 37.23 -1.92 29.58
CA GLU A 575 38.41 -1.28 30.16
C GLU A 575 38.43 0.23 29.89
N LYS A 576 39.01 1.02 30.80
CA LYS A 576 39.28 2.45 30.60
C LYS A 576 40.70 2.64 30.05
N ARG A 577 40.80 3.25 28.87
CA ARG A 577 42.06 3.52 28.17
C ARG A 577 42.35 5.01 28.22
N TRP A 578 43.39 5.39 28.96
CA TRP A 578 43.77 6.81 29.09
C TRP A 578 44.22 7.39 27.74
N VAL A 579 43.68 8.56 27.39
CA VAL A 579 44.14 9.38 26.27
C VAL A 579 45.15 10.40 26.79
N GLU A 580 46.40 10.27 26.35
CA GLU A 580 47.56 10.99 26.93
C GLU A 580 47.36 12.50 26.96
N ASP A 581 47.01 13.08 25.81
CA ASP A 581 46.89 14.52 25.63
C ASP A 581 45.83 14.92 24.59
N ILE A 582 45.59 16.22 24.48
CA ILE A 582 44.61 16.79 23.55
C ILE A 582 45.02 16.64 22.08
N GLU A 583 46.32 16.56 21.79
CA GLU A 583 46.82 16.36 20.44
C GLU A 583 46.44 14.96 19.96
N THR A 584 46.65 13.94 20.81
CA THR A 584 46.25 12.56 20.60
C THR A 584 44.74 12.43 20.50
N PHE A 585 43.99 13.11 21.38
CA PHE A 585 42.52 13.15 21.32
C PHE A 585 42.02 13.65 19.96
N ASN A 586 42.54 14.80 19.50
CA ASN A 586 42.17 15.38 18.21
C ASN A 586 42.65 14.54 17.03
N ALA A 587 43.85 13.95 17.12
CA ALA A 587 44.41 13.08 16.08
C ALA A 587 43.62 11.78 15.91
N ARG A 588 42.98 11.29 16.97
CA ARG A 588 42.03 10.17 16.93
C ARG A 588 40.65 10.56 16.40
N GLY A 589 40.43 11.84 16.10
CA GLY A 589 39.16 12.36 15.61
C GLY A 589 38.08 12.48 16.69
N TYR A 590 38.46 12.42 17.98
CA TYR A 590 37.51 12.62 19.06
C TYR A 590 37.11 14.09 19.17
N VAL A 591 35.85 14.33 19.55
CA VAL A 591 35.28 15.67 19.71
C VAL A 591 34.87 15.86 21.16
N TRP A 592 35.07 17.06 21.70
CA TRP A 592 34.71 17.36 23.10
C TRP A 592 33.24 17.14 23.42
N ASP A 593 32.36 17.34 22.44
CA ASP A 593 30.91 17.11 22.60
C ASP A 593 30.56 15.64 22.87
N ASP A 594 31.46 14.71 22.54
CA ASP A 594 31.28 13.27 22.80
C ASP A 594 31.79 12.85 24.19
N VAL A 595 32.41 13.76 24.96
CA VAL A 595 32.96 13.47 26.29
C VAL A 595 31.86 13.50 27.34
N SER A 596 31.55 12.34 27.89
CA SER A 596 30.57 12.17 28.95
C SER A 596 31.19 12.27 30.33
N PHE A 597 30.56 13.06 31.21
CA PHE A 597 31.03 13.24 32.58
C PHE A 597 30.41 12.21 33.52
N VAL A 598 31.27 11.54 34.30
CA VAL A 598 30.89 10.53 35.31
C VAL A 598 31.53 10.81 36.66
N SER A 599 31.12 10.08 37.70
CA SER A 599 31.75 10.15 39.02
C SER A 599 33.19 9.62 38.96
N CYS A 600 34.13 10.30 39.64
CA CYS A 600 35.51 9.82 39.73
C CYS A 600 35.58 8.46 40.46
N THR A 601 34.73 8.25 41.48
CA THR A 601 34.61 6.96 42.19
C THR A 601 34.22 5.83 41.23
N ASP A 602 33.24 6.06 40.36
CA ASP A 602 32.77 5.04 39.44
C ASP A 602 33.83 4.76 38.36
N LEU A 603 34.43 5.83 37.80
CA LEU A 603 35.48 5.68 36.79
C LEU A 603 36.72 4.96 37.34
N ALA A 604 37.06 5.15 38.62
CA ALA A 604 38.17 4.45 39.26
C ALA A 604 37.97 2.93 39.31
N THR A 605 36.72 2.45 39.42
CA THR A 605 36.42 1.01 39.48
C THR A 605 36.54 0.27 38.16
N VAL A 606 36.56 0.99 37.03
CA VAL A 606 36.73 0.37 35.71
C VAL A 606 38.18 -0.10 35.54
N PRO A 607 38.44 -1.34 35.10
CA PRO A 607 39.80 -1.84 34.88
C PRO A 607 40.60 -0.97 33.90
N ASP A 608 41.90 -0.78 34.17
CA ASP A 608 42.79 -0.02 33.31
C ASP A 608 43.22 -0.84 32.10
N GLY A 609 42.97 -0.30 30.90
CA GLY A 609 43.41 -0.88 29.63
C GLY A 609 44.66 -0.21 29.08
N THR A 610 45.10 -0.63 27.89
CA THR A 610 46.29 -0.05 27.23
C THR A 610 46.06 1.43 26.89
N PRO A 611 46.91 2.37 27.36
CA PRO A 611 46.79 3.79 27.04
C PRO A 611 46.81 4.10 25.54
N ILE A 612 46.51 5.35 25.21
CA ILE A 612 46.48 5.91 23.86
C ILE A 612 47.38 7.16 23.85
N PRO A 613 48.57 7.10 23.22
CA PRO A 613 49.21 5.96 22.58
C PRO A 613 49.71 4.90 23.59
N ALA A 614 50.04 3.69 23.10
CA ALA A 614 50.35 2.54 23.97
C ALA A 614 51.64 2.71 24.81
N ASP A 615 52.49 3.65 24.44
CA ASP A 615 53.75 4.02 25.08
C ASP A 615 53.65 5.20 26.05
N ALA A 616 52.44 5.76 26.27
CA ALA A 616 52.21 6.90 27.16
C ALA A 616 52.53 6.65 28.66
N GLY A 617 52.84 5.41 29.04
CA GLY A 617 53.12 5.03 30.43
C GLY A 617 51.87 4.57 31.21
N PRO A 618 51.95 4.43 32.54
CA PRO A 618 50.82 3.93 33.33
C PRO A 618 49.64 4.94 33.30
N PRO A 619 48.38 4.47 33.14
CA PRO A 619 47.22 5.33 33.22
C PRO A 619 47.16 6.08 34.57
N PRO A 620 46.95 7.41 34.58
CA PRO A 620 46.67 8.13 35.81
C PRO A 620 45.34 7.62 36.39
N GLN A 621 45.18 7.74 37.71
CA GLN A 621 43.91 7.41 38.36
C GLN A 621 42.98 8.63 38.36
N PRO A 622 41.68 8.44 38.14
CA PRO A 622 40.70 9.52 38.19
C PRO A 622 40.39 9.87 39.66
N GLU A 623 41.15 10.81 40.22
CA GLU A 623 40.96 11.36 41.58
C GLU A 623 40.31 12.75 41.57
#